data_AF-A0A0F0FPE8-F1
#
_entry.id   AF-A0A0F0FPE8-F1
#
_cell.length_a   1.000
_cell.length_b   1.000
_cell.length_c   1.000
_cell.angle_alpha   90.00
_cell.angle_beta   90.00
_cell.angle_gamma   90.00
#
_symmetry.space_group_name_H-M   'P 1'
#
loop_
_entity.id
_entity.type
_entity.pdbx_description
1 polymer ?
#
loop_
_entity_poly.entity_id
_entity_poly.type
_entity_poly.pdbx_seq_one_letter_code
_entity_poly.pdbx_strand_id
1 'polypeptide(L)' 'MSIEVYRGYVIEGLANPVGNGMYESWGFVRNGDQVGPQVFAESTVALGHYESSQAAQDHAILWVQRYVDSLLASLGQ' A
#
# COMPACT_ATOMS: atom_id res chain seq x y z
N MET A 1 9.04 -5.06 -3.68
CA MET A 1 7.85 -4.23 -3.94
C MET A 1 6.81 -5.15 -4.54
N SER A 2 5.60 -5.09 -4.02
CA SER A 2 4.42 -5.77 -4.57
C SER A 2 3.51 -4.74 -5.22
N ILE A 3 2.97 -5.04 -6.40
CA ILE A 3 2.03 -4.19 -7.13
C ILE A 3 0.88 -5.06 -7.60
N GLU A 4 -0.35 -4.64 -7.32
CA GLU A 4 -1.56 -5.39 -7.65
C GLU A 4 -2.67 -4.44 -8.11
N VAL A 5 -3.63 -4.96 -8.88
CA VAL A 5 -4.87 -4.22 -9.19
C VAL A 5 -5.96 -4.71 -8.24
N TYR A 6 -6.55 -3.78 -7.48
CA TYR A 6 -7.63 -4.07 -6.53
C TYR A 6 -8.77 -3.08 -6.70
N ARG A 7 -9.97 -3.59 -7.03
CA ARG A 7 -11.21 -2.80 -7.21
C ARG A 7 -11.06 -1.57 -8.13
N GLY A 8 -10.27 -1.68 -9.19
CA GLY A 8 -10.02 -0.58 -10.14
C GLY A 8 -8.90 0.38 -9.73
N TYR A 9 -8.24 0.16 -8.60
CA TYR A 9 -7.06 0.90 -8.17
C TYR A 9 -5.80 0.05 -8.38
N VAL A 10 -4.67 0.71 -8.64
CA VAL A 10 -3.36 0.09 -8.52
C VAL A 10 -2.90 0.29 -7.08
N ILE A 11 -2.58 -0.81 -6.39
CA ILE A 11 -2.14 -0.81 -5.00
C ILE A 11 -0.69 -1.30 -4.94
N GLU A 12 0.13 -0.66 -4.11
CA GLU A 12 1.55 -0.98 -3.97
C GLU A 12 1.93 -1.15 -2.51
N GLY A 13 2.70 -2.21 -2.25
CA GLY A 13 3.36 -2.45 -0.98
C GLY A 13 4.87 -2.32 -1.13
N LEU A 14 5.48 -1.42 -0.38
CA LEU A 14 6.93 -1.26 -0.30
C LEU A 14 7.46 -1.78 1.02
N ALA A 15 8.66 -2.34 0.94
CA ALA A 15 9.49 -2.71 2.07
C ALA A 15 10.78 -1.89 2.01
N ASN A 16 10.93 -0.94 2.93
CA ASN A 16 12.12 -0.10 3.01
C ASN A 16 13.06 -0.65 4.09
N PRO A 17 14.29 -1.05 3.77
CA PRO A 17 15.23 -1.51 4.77
C PRO A 17 15.65 -0.35 5.70
N VAL A 18 15.58 -0.56 7.00
CA VAL A 18 15.91 0.46 8.03
C VAL A 18 17.08 0.10 8.92
N GLY A 19 17.83 -0.94 8.54
CA GLY A 19 18.93 -1.50 9.33
C GLY A 19 18.46 -2.59 10.29
N ASN A 20 19.42 -3.23 10.96
CA ASN A 20 19.18 -4.34 11.92
C ASN A 20 18.42 -5.55 11.34
N GLY A 21 18.45 -5.74 10.02
CA GLY A 21 17.71 -6.81 9.35
C GLY A 21 16.21 -6.55 9.24
N MET A 22 15.73 -5.35 9.56
CA MET A 22 14.32 -4.98 9.55
C MET A 22 13.92 -4.17 8.32
N TYR A 23 12.64 -4.25 7.98
CA TYR A 23 12.00 -3.54 6.88
C TYR A 23 10.77 -2.78 7.39
N GLU A 24 10.68 -1.50 7.06
CA GLU A 24 9.44 -0.74 7.22
C GLU A 24 8.45 -1.10 6.11
N SER A 25 7.17 -1.18 6.49
CA SER A 25 6.04 -1.37 5.58
C SER A 25 5.43 -0.03 5.18
N TRP A 26 5.24 0.18 3.87
CA TRP A 26 4.68 1.40 3.30
C TRP A 26 3.66 1.06 2.21
N GLY A 27 2.49 1.71 2.22
CA GLY A 27 1.37 1.41 1.33
C GLY A 27 0.99 2.58 0.43
N PHE A 28 0.68 2.31 -0.83
CA PHE A 28 0.32 3.33 -1.83
C PHE A 28 -0.90 2.89 -2.65
N VAL A 29 -1.78 3.83 -2.97
CA VAL A 29 -2.91 3.70 -3.89
C VAL A 29 -2.68 4.65 -5.05
N ARG A 30 -2.89 4.16 -6.27
CA ARG A 30 -2.96 4.96 -7.49
C ARG A 30 -4.28 4.68 -8.20
N ASN A 31 -4.81 5.68 -8.89
CA ASN A 31 -6.01 5.49 -9.71
C ASN A 31 -5.63 4.60 -10.91
N GLY A 32 -6.35 3.49 -11.11
CA GLY A 32 -6.06 2.53 -12.19
C GLY A 32 -6.38 3.07 -13.59
N ASP A 33 -7.24 4.09 -13.69
CA ASP A 33 -7.63 4.70 -14.96
C ASP A 33 -6.70 5.84 -15.41
N GLN A 34 -5.78 6.30 -14.55
CA GLN A 34 -4.86 7.38 -14.88
C GLN A 34 -3.50 6.82 -15.31
N VAL A 35 -3.18 6.99 -16.59
CA VAL A 35 -1.82 6.82 -17.11
C VAL A 35 -0.95 7.97 -16.59
N GLY A 36 -0.39 7.82 -15.39
CA GLY A 36 0.50 8.80 -14.79
C GLY A 36 0.83 8.52 -13.31
N PRO A 37 1.87 9.15 -12.75
CA PRO A 37 2.37 8.88 -11.40
C PRO A 37 1.49 9.48 -10.28
N GLN A 38 0.20 9.74 -10.52
CA GLN A 38 -0.67 10.34 -9.51
C GLN A 38 -1.02 9.33 -8.44
N VAL A 39 -0.30 9.41 -7.32
CA VAL A 39 -0.63 8.74 -6.06
C VAL A 39 -1.94 9.33 -5.55
N PHE A 40 -2.96 8.48 -5.44
CA PHE A 40 -4.26 8.83 -4.88
C PHE A 40 -4.18 8.93 -3.35
N ALA A 41 -3.46 8.00 -2.73
CA ALA A 41 -3.19 8.00 -1.29
C ALA A 41 -1.91 7.22 -0.98
N GLU A 42 -1.20 7.63 0.07
CA GLU A 42 -0.05 6.90 0.60
C GLU A 42 -0.07 6.89 2.13
N SER A 43 0.56 5.88 2.72
CA SER A 43 0.81 5.87 4.16
C SER A 43 1.77 7.00 4.52
N THR A 44 1.34 7.92 5.40
CA THR A 44 2.17 9.06 5.85
C THR A 44 3.21 8.68 6.90
N VAL A 45 3.10 7.48 7.46
CA VAL A 45 4.05 6.87 8.40
C VAL A 45 4.26 5.41 8.05
N ALA A 46 5.38 4.84 8.49
CA ALA A 46 5.62 3.41 8.40
C ALA A 46 4.48 2.64 9.10
N LEU A 47 3.90 1.68 8.38
CA LEU A 47 2.76 0.87 8.84
C LEU A 47 3.19 -0.20 9.85
N GLY A 48 4.49 -0.47 9.94
CA GLY A 48 5.09 -1.45 10.85
C GLY A 48 6.51 -1.81 10.45
N HIS A 49 7.17 -2.60 11.30
CA HIS A 49 8.52 -3.13 11.07
C HIS A 49 8.48 -4.66 11.01
N TYR A 50 9.17 -5.24 10.03
CA TYR A 50 9.12 -6.68 9.75
C TYR A 50 10.52 -7.23 9.52
N GLU A 51 10.75 -8.47 9.95
CA GLU A 51 12.03 -9.18 9.77
C GLU A 51 12.29 -9.60 8.32
N SER A 52 11.26 -9.54 7.46
CA SER A 52 11.39 -9.86 6.04
C SER A 52 10.72 -8.81 5.17
N SER A 53 11.31 -8.58 3.99
CA SER A 53 10.77 -7.68 2.99
C SER A 53 9.41 -8.16 2.47
N GLN A 54 9.18 -9.47 2.41
CA GLN A 54 7.90 -10.05 1.99
C GLN A 54 6.79 -9.73 3.00
N ALA A 55 7.03 -9.94 4.31
CA ALA A 55 6.04 -9.63 5.33
C ALA A 55 5.68 -8.13 5.37
N ALA A 56 6.65 -7.24 5.19
CA ALA A 56 6.39 -5.80 5.08
C ALA A 56 5.53 -5.44 3.85
N GLN A 57 5.79 -6.09 2.71
CA GLN A 57 5.01 -5.90 1.48
C GLN A 57 3.58 -6.45 1.63
N ASP A 58 3.43 -7.67 2.12
CA ASP A 58 2.12 -8.30 2.32
C ASP A 58 1.26 -7.49 3.29
N HIS A 59 1.85 -7.00 4.39
CA HIS A 59 1.15 -6.12 5.31
C HIS A 59 0.72 -4.80 4.65
N ALA A 60 1.60 -4.18 3.85
CA ALA A 60 1.26 -2.96 3.14
C ALA A 60 0.10 -3.19 2.16
N ILE A 61 0.12 -4.27 1.38
CA ILE A 61 -0.97 -4.64 0.47
C ILE A 61 -2.30 -4.78 1.24
N LEU A 62 -2.30 -5.52 2.36
CA LEU A 62 -3.49 -5.69 3.19
C LEU A 62 -4.01 -4.35 3.74
N TRP A 63 -3.12 -3.47 4.17
CA TRP A 63 -3.50 -2.13 4.63
C TRP A 63 -4.13 -1.31 3.51
N VAL A 64 -3.52 -1.32 2.32
CA VAL A 64 -4.02 -0.57 1.16
C VAL A 64 -5.37 -1.09 0.69
N GLN A 65 -5.58 -2.41 0.66
CA GLN A 65 -6.88 -3.01 0.34
C GLN A 65 -7.99 -2.51 1.29
N ARG A 66 -7.71 -2.47 2.60
CA ARG A 66 -8.66 -1.95 3.61
C ARG A 66 -8.95 -0.46 3.44
N TYR A 67 -7.93 0.33 3.06
CA TYR A 67 -8.11 1.74 2.76
C TYR A 67 -9.07 1.91 1.56
N VAL A 68 -8.85 1.17 0.47
CA VAL A 68 -9.70 1.20 -0.73
C VAL A 68 -11.14 0.76 -0.39
N ASP A 69 -11.30 -0.31 0.39
CA ASP A 69 -12.63 -0.76 0.82
C ASP A 69 -13.38 0.33 1.62
N SER A 70 -12.67 1.02 2.52
CA SER A 70 -13.23 2.10 3.34
C SER A 70 -13.58 3.34 2.51
N LEU A 71 -12.72 3.70 1.55
CA LEU A 71 -12.96 4.78 0.59
C LEU A 71 -14.24 4.51 -0.21
N LEU A 72 -14.35 3.32 -0.81
CA LEU A 72 -15.51 2.95 -1.62
C LEU A 72 -16.80 2.90 -0.79
N ALA A 73 -16.72 2.44 0.46
CA ALA A 73 -17.85 2.47 1.38
C ALA A 73 -18.31 3.91 1.69
N SER A 74 -17.37 4.86 1.80
CA SER A 74 -17.68 6.28 2.05
C SER A 74 -18.28 7.01 0.84
N LEU A 75 -18.02 6.54 -0.38
CA LEU A 75 -18.55 7.11 -1.63
C LEU A 75 -19.92 6.55 -2.01
N GLY A 76 -20.32 5.42 -1.42
CA GLY A 76 -21.58 4.72 -1.66
C GLY A 76 -22.72 5.08 -0.72
N GLN A 77 -22.61 6.18 0.05
CA GLN A 77 -23.70 6.73 0.89
C GLN A 77 -24.22 8.05 0.31
#